data_AF-A0A6A3Z9W9-F1
#
_entry.id   AF-A0A6A3Z9W9-F1
#
_cell.length_a   1.000
_cell.length_b   1.000
_cell.length_c   1.000
_cell.angle_alpha   90.00
_cell.angle_beta   90.00
_cell.angle_gamma   90.00
#
_symmetry.space_group_name_H-M   'P 1'
#
loop_
_entity.id
_entity.type
_entity.pdbx_description
1 polymer ?
#
loop_
_entity_poly.entity_id
_entity_poly.type
_entity_poly.pdbx_seq_one_letter_code
_entity_poly.pdbx_strand_id
1 'polypeptide(L)'
;MVHLAPVAAELTADESAELFLDLVFRHHGLPESIVSDRDPRFTSAFWTRLFERLGIHLLMPTAAHPESAGQTERVNRVLEDVLRRYATSFASWSPFLPMAEFALSP
;
A
#
# COMPACT_ATOMS: atom_id res chain seq x y z
N MET A 1 9.37 -6.71 -0.50
CA MET A 1 8.79 -6.68 0.86
C MET A 1 7.45 -6.01 0.79
N VAL A 2 6.45 -6.59 1.43
CA VAL A 2 5.05 -6.14 1.46
C VAL A 2 4.74 -5.69 2.89
N HIS A 3 3.96 -4.62 3.03
CA HIS A 3 3.47 -4.11 4.32
C HIS A 3 1.96 -3.95 4.24
N LEU A 4 1.22 -4.52 5.20
CA LEU A 4 -0.24 -4.59 5.20
C LEU A 4 -0.80 -4.05 6.53
N ALA A 5 -1.83 -3.21 6.43
CA ALA A 5 -2.54 -2.67 7.59
C ALA A 5 -4.04 -2.90 7.45
N PRO A 6 -4.74 -3.38 8.50
CA PRO A 6 -6.18 -3.30 8.55
C PRO A 6 -6.57 -1.85 8.85
N VAL A 7 -7.36 -1.23 7.96
CA VAL A 7 -7.85 0.14 8.13
C VAL A 7 -9.37 0.17 8.10
N ALA A 8 -9.95 1.20 8.72
CA ALA A 8 -11.36 1.51 8.52
C ALA A 8 -11.61 1.92 7.06
N ALA A 9 -12.87 1.83 6.61
CA ALA A 9 -13.25 2.21 5.25
C ALA A 9 -12.92 3.68 4.95
N GLU A 10 -13.07 4.53 5.96
CA GLU A 10 -12.65 5.92 5.94
C GLU A 10 -11.48 6.08 6.90
N LEU A 11 -10.42 6.74 6.43
CA LEU A 11 -9.21 6.98 7.19
C LEU A 11 -8.89 8.47 7.11
N THR A 12 -8.62 9.09 8.25
CA THR A 12 -8.22 10.50 8.27
C THR A 12 -6.79 10.66 7.75
N ALA A 13 -6.43 11.91 7.41
CA ALA A 13 -5.06 12.22 6.97
C ALA A 13 -4.03 11.94 8.08
N ASP A 14 -4.36 12.23 9.33
CA ASP A 14 -3.48 12.01 10.48
C ASP A 14 -3.24 10.51 10.70
N GLU A 15 -4.30 9.70 10.72
CA GLU A 15 -4.19 8.23 10.83
C GLU A 15 -3.41 7.63 9.65
N SER A 16 -3.60 8.15 8.44
CA SER A 16 -2.84 7.72 7.25
C SER A 16 -1.34 8.03 7.39
N ALA A 17 -1.00 9.20 7.92
CA ALA A 17 0.39 9.61 8.13
C ALA A 17 1.07 8.76 9.21
N GLU A 18 0.38 8.48 10.32
CA GLU A 18 0.87 7.59 11.37
C GLU A 18 1.15 6.18 10.84
N LEU A 19 0.21 5.62 10.06
CA LEU A 19 0.40 4.31 9.43
C LEU A 19 1.56 4.28 8.45
N PHE A 20 1.73 5.33 7.63
CA PHE A 20 2.89 5.41 6.73
C PHE A 20 4.21 5.44 7.50
N LEU A 21 4.27 6.21 8.59
CA LEU A 21 5.46 6.29 9.43
C LEU A 21 5.78 4.95 10.09
N ASP A 22 4.76 4.27 10.64
CA ASP A 22 4.93 3.02 11.38
C ASP A 22 5.08 1.79 10.47
N LEU A 23 4.63 1.80 9.22
CA LEU A 23 4.72 0.59 8.37
C LEU A 23 5.77 0.73 7.28
N VAL A 24 5.99 1.93 6.76
CA VAL A 24 6.92 2.12 5.64
C VAL A 24 8.18 2.82 6.12
N PHE A 25 8.05 4.01 6.71
CA PHE A 25 9.22 4.85 7.03
C PHE A 25 10.13 4.21 8.07
N ARG A 26 9.59 3.57 9.12
CA ARG A 26 10.42 2.93 10.15
C ARG A 26 11.36 1.85 9.59
N HIS A 27 10.97 1.21 8.49
CA HIS A 27 11.71 0.09 7.90
C HIS A 27 12.59 0.54 6.73
N HIS A 28 12.16 1.55 5.98
CA HIS A 28 12.77 1.91 4.69
C HIS A 28 13.20 3.38 4.57
N GLY A 29 12.82 4.23 5.52
CA GLY A 29 12.96 5.68 5.41
C GLY A 29 11.99 6.28 4.40
N LEU A 30 12.29 7.50 3.92
CA LEU A 30 11.52 8.11 2.83
C LEU A 30 11.89 7.43 1.51
N PRO A 31 10.92 6.98 0.72
CA PRO A 31 11.19 6.39 -0.58
C PRO A 31 11.65 7.45 -1.58
N GLU A 32 12.60 7.09 -2.45
CA GLU A 32 13.02 7.97 -3.56
C GLU A 32 11.93 8.13 -4.62
N SER A 33 11.08 7.11 -4.78
CA SER A 33 9.94 7.14 -5.69
C SER A 33 8.76 6.34 -5.14
N ILE A 34 7.56 6.75 -5.51
CA ILE A 34 6.31 6.09 -5.17
C ILE A 34 5.61 5.74 -6.47
N VAL A 35 5.40 4.44 -6.70
CA VAL A 35 4.51 3.95 -7.75
C VAL A 35 3.11 3.85 -7.16
N SER A 36 2.21 4.72 -7.59
CA SER A 36 0.84 4.75 -7.10
C SER A 36 -0.16 4.47 -8.22
N ASP A 37 -1.35 4.03 -7.84
CA ASP A 37 -2.53 4.19 -8.68
C ASP A 37 -2.94 5.68 -8.73
N ARG A 38 -3.96 5.98 -9.54
CA ARG A 38 -4.46 7.35 -9.73
C ARG A 38 -5.40 7.80 -8.60
N ASP A 39 -5.23 7.29 -7.38
CA ASP A 39 -6.01 7.73 -6.24
C ASP A 39 -5.83 9.25 -6.01
N PRO A 40 -6.92 10.00 -5.72
CA PRO A 40 -6.87 11.43 -5.46
C PRO A 40 -5.84 11.85 -4.39
N ARG A 41 -5.54 10.99 -3.42
CA ARG A 41 -4.53 11.23 -2.40
C ARG A 41 -3.13 11.36 -2.99
N PHE A 42 -2.82 10.70 -4.09
CA PHE A 42 -1.52 10.80 -4.76
C PHE A 42 -1.53 11.77 -5.95
N THR A 43 -2.71 12.11 -6.48
CA THR A 43 -2.85 12.97 -7.66
C THR A 43 -3.31 14.41 -7.35
N SER A 44 -3.73 14.71 -6.12
CA SER A 44 -4.10 16.07 -5.75
C SER A 44 -2.93 17.05 -5.86
N ALA A 45 -3.23 18.32 -6.10
CA ALA A 45 -2.22 19.37 -6.22
C ALA A 45 -1.36 19.50 -4.95
N PHE A 46 -1.97 19.38 -3.76
CA PHE A 46 -1.24 19.47 -2.50
C PHE A 46 -0.19 18.35 -2.38
N TRP A 47 -0.62 17.09 -2.52
CA TRP A 47 0.27 15.94 -2.36
C TRP A 47 1.34 15.90 -3.43
N THR A 48 1.01 16.18 -4.68
CA THR A 48 1.99 16.27 -5.78
C THR A 48 3.09 17.29 -5.45
N ARG A 49 2.71 18.49 -5.00
CA ARG A 49 3.69 19.54 -4.63
C ARG A 49 4.49 19.18 -3.39
N LEU A 50 3.91 18.50 -2.41
CA LEU A 50 4.62 18.03 -1.24
C LEU A 50 5.72 17.03 -1.62
N PHE A 51 5.39 16.02 -2.43
CA PHE A 51 6.36 15.01 -2.86
C PHE A 51 7.47 15.63 -3.72
N GLU A 52 7.16 16.56 -4.61
CA GLU A 52 8.18 17.35 -5.34
C GLU A 52 9.15 18.07 -4.39
N ARG A 53 8.64 18.69 -3.31
CA ARG A 53 9.47 19.39 -2.32
C ARG A 53 10.33 18.45 -1.47
N LEU A 54 9.83 17.24 -1.23
CA LEU A 54 10.57 16.19 -0.52
C LEU A 54 11.55 15.42 -1.42
N GLY A 55 11.58 15.73 -2.73
CA GLY A 55 12.42 15.03 -3.70
C GLY A 55 11.93 13.61 -4.03
N ILE A 56 10.65 13.33 -3.80
CA ILE A 56 10.02 12.02 -4.02
C ILE A 56 9.36 12.01 -5.39
N HIS A 57 9.75 11.04 -6.23
CA HIS A 57 9.21 10.90 -7.58
C HIS A 57 7.91 10.09 -7.58
N LEU A 58 6.78 10.73 -7.86
CA LEU A 58 5.51 10.03 -8.11
C LEU A 58 5.48 9.44 -9.52
N LEU A 59 5.35 8.13 -9.61
CA LEU A 59 5.21 7.38 -10.85
C LEU A 59 3.78 6.86 -10.95
N MET A 60 3.13 7.18 -12.07
CA MET A 60 1.74 6.78 -12.36
C MET A 60 1.76 5.82 -13.56
N PRO A 61 1.81 4.49 -13.34
CA PRO A 61 1.81 3.53 -14.43
C PRO A 61 0.54 3.68 -15.27
N THR A 62 0.69 3.49 -16.57
CA THR A 62 -0.45 3.35 -17.48
C THR A 62 -0.70 1.87 -17.75
N ALA A 63 -1.93 1.50 -18.11
CA ALA A 63 -2.28 0.11 -18.47
C ALA A 63 -1.38 -0.48 -19.58
N ALA A 64 -0.72 0.39 -20.38
CA ALA A 64 0.20 0.01 -21.44
C ALA A 64 1.63 -0.34 -20.96
N HIS A 65 2.00 -0.03 -19.71
CA HIS A 65 3.31 -0.32 -19.12
C HIS A 65 3.14 -1.04 -17.77
N PRO A 66 2.71 -2.32 -17.79
CA PRO A 66 2.33 -3.07 -16.58
C PRO A 66 3.51 -3.57 -15.76
N GLU A 67 4.77 -3.40 -16.16
CA GLU A 67 5.92 -3.99 -15.45
C GLU A 67 6.03 -3.49 -14.00
N SER A 68 5.79 -2.19 -13.75
CA SER A 68 5.85 -1.61 -12.40
C SER A 68 4.59 -1.89 -11.56
N ALA A 69 3.41 -1.88 -12.18
CA ALA A 69 2.14 -2.14 -11.50
C ALA A 69 1.85 -3.65 -11.30
N GLY A 70 2.46 -4.49 -12.13
CA GLY A 70 2.17 -5.92 -12.20
C GLY A 70 2.61 -6.70 -10.97
N GLN A 71 3.66 -6.25 -10.28
CA GLN A 71 4.08 -6.88 -9.02
C GLN A 71 3.06 -6.60 -7.91
N THR A 72 2.67 -5.35 -7.71
CA THR A 72 1.63 -4.97 -6.74
C THR A 72 0.30 -5.66 -7.07
N GLU A 73 -0.11 -5.70 -8.33
CA GLU A 73 -1.33 -6.37 -8.77
C GLU A 73 -1.30 -7.89 -8.49
N ARG A 74 -0.16 -8.55 -8.69
CA ARG A 74 0.01 -9.97 -8.34
C ARG A 74 -0.11 -10.18 -6.83
N VAL A 75 0.54 -9.33 -6.03
CA VAL A 75 0.48 -9.39 -4.56
C VAL A 75 -0.97 -9.16 -4.08
N ASN A 76 -1.67 -8.16 -4.61
CA ASN A 76 -3.06 -7.88 -4.26
C ASN A 76 -3.97 -9.09 -4.53
N ARG A 77 -3.81 -9.73 -5.71
CA ARG A 77 -4.60 -10.92 -6.05
C ARG A 77 -4.35 -12.09 -5.09
N VAL A 78 -3.09 -12.37 -4.76
CA VAL A 78 -2.75 -13.43 -3.81
C VAL A 78 -3.30 -13.09 -2.42
N LEU A 79 -3.19 -11.84 -2.00
CA LEU A 79 -3.74 -11.38 -0.73
C LEU A 79 -5.26 -11.54 -0.67
N GLU A 80 -5.98 -11.16 -1.71
CA GLU A 80 -7.44 -11.35 -1.80
C GLU A 80 -7.84 -12.82 -1.68
N ASP A 81 -7.13 -13.71 -2.36
CA ASP A 81 -7.39 -15.16 -2.29
C ASP A 81 -7.15 -15.71 -0.87
N VAL A 82 -6.10 -15.25 -0.21
CA VAL A 82 -5.77 -15.60 1.17
C VAL A 82 -6.86 -15.08 2.13
N LEU A 83 -7.21 -13.80 2.04
CA LEU A 83 -8.23 -13.17 2.88
C LEU A 83 -9.60 -13.81 2.69
N ARG A 84 -9.98 -14.18 1.45
CA ARG A 84 -11.25 -14.86 1.16
C ARG A 84 -11.38 -16.20 1.88
N ARG A 85 -10.28 -16.97 1.95
CA ARG A 85 -10.24 -18.24 2.68
C ARG A 85 -10.35 -18.01 4.19
N TYR A 86 -9.68 -17.00 4.73
CA TYR A 86 -9.75 -16.66 6.14
C TYR A 86 -11.13 -16.14 6.55
N ALA A 87 -11.72 -15.22 5.80
CA ALA A 87 -13.06 -14.68 6.09
C ALA A 87 -14.17 -15.74 6.06
N THR A 88 -13.97 -16.83 5.30
CA THR A 88 -14.89 -17.98 5.31
C THR A 88 -14.71 -18.86 6.54
N SER A 89 -13.49 -18.92 7.08
CA SER A 89 -13.12 -19.85 8.16
C SER A 89 -13.15 -19.21 9.55
N PHE A 90 -13.10 -17.88 9.64
CA PHE A 90 -12.97 -17.13 10.90
C PHE A 90 -13.87 -15.88 10.91
N ALA A 91 -14.28 -15.45 12.10
CA ALA A 91 -15.14 -14.29 12.29
C ALA A 91 -14.46 -12.94 11.99
N SER A 92 -13.12 -12.89 12.01
CA SER A 92 -12.33 -11.70 11.65
C SER A 92 -11.09 -12.11 10.87
N TRP A 93 -10.81 -11.39 9.78
CA TRP A 93 -9.65 -11.61 8.91
C TRP A 93 -8.42 -10.79 9.36
N SER A 94 -8.61 -9.68 10.09
CA SER A 94 -7.54 -8.74 10.41
C SER A 94 -6.40 -9.33 11.26
N PRO A 95 -6.64 -10.23 12.24
CA PRO A 95 -5.55 -10.82 13.02
C PRO A 95 -4.61 -11.71 12.20
N PHE A 96 -5.02 -12.10 10.98
CA PHE A 96 -4.24 -12.96 10.08
C PHE A 96 -3.34 -12.17 9.13
N LEU A 97 -3.47 -10.85 9.07
CA LEU A 97 -2.64 -10.01 8.20
C LEU A 97 -1.14 -10.17 8.41
N PRO A 98 -0.60 -10.22 9.66
CA PRO A 98 0.84 -10.42 9.85
C PRO A 98 1.36 -11.73 9.24
N MET A 99 0.55 -12.81 9.29
CA MET A 99 0.91 -14.08 8.67
C MET A 99 0.85 -14.02 7.14
N ALA A 100 -0.13 -13.31 6.58
CA ALA A 100 -0.21 -13.07 5.14
C ALA A 100 0.97 -12.22 4.64
N GLU A 101 1.31 -11.15 5.37
CA GLU A 101 2.45 -10.28 5.07
C GLU A 101 3.77 -11.06 5.08
N PHE A 102 4.01 -11.87 6.11
CA PHE A 102 5.18 -12.74 6.20
C PHE A 102 5.27 -13.71 5.02
N ALA A 103 4.15 -14.34 4.63
CA ALA A 103 4.12 -15.28 3.51
C ALA A 103 4.35 -14.61 2.14
N LEU A 104 4.03 -13.32 2.01
CA LEU A 104 4.17 -12.53 0.79
C LEU A 104 5.51 -11.79 0.69
N SER A 105 6.30 -11.77 1.77
CA SER A 105 7.58 -11.08 1.87
C SER A 105 8.75 -12.08 2.00
N PRO A 106 9.14 -12.76 0.90
CA PRO A 106 10.26 -13.71 0.91
C PRO A 106 11.59 -13.05 1.29
#